data_AF-A0A9W3EFX8-F1
#
_entry.id   AF-A0A9W3EFX8-F1
#
_cell.length_a   1.000
_cell.length_b   1.000
_cell.length_c   1.000
_cell.angle_alpha   90.00
_cell.angle_beta   90.00
_cell.angle_gamma   90.00
#
_symmetry.space_group_name_H-M   'P 1'
#
loop_
_entity.id
_entity.type
_entity.pdbx_description
1 polymer ?
#
loop_
_entity_poly.entity_id
_entity_poly.type
_entity_poly.pdbx_seq_one_letter_code
_entity_poly.pdbx_strand_id
1 'polypeptide(L)'
;MASEELASKLQRRLQWEEAEDGGVQPAPRAASVPESQPQPLARVPTARADAELSAQLNRRLDINEGAARPRRCKVFHPYSEFPEFSRRLIKDLESMFRLYDSGRDGFIDLMELKLMMEKLGAPQTHLGLKSMIKEVDEDFDGKLSFREVQALSSASKFEAELKAEQDERKRVEEKRRLRQAAFRELKAAFST
;
A
#
# COMPACT_ATOMS: atom_id res chain seq x y z
N MET A 1 36.41 -22.48 -19.06
CA MET A 1 35.48 -22.78 -17.94
C MET A 1 34.06 -22.22 -18.18
N ALA A 2 33.72 -20.95 -17.89
CA ALA A 2 32.33 -20.47 -18.04
C ALA A 2 31.83 -20.28 -19.50
N SER A 3 32.75 -19.96 -20.42
CA SER A 3 32.43 -19.79 -21.85
C SER A 3 32.16 -21.10 -22.59
N GLU A 4 32.79 -22.20 -22.15
CA GLU A 4 32.64 -23.54 -22.78
C GLU A 4 31.31 -24.21 -22.42
N GLU A 5 30.84 -24.04 -21.17
CA GLU A 5 29.52 -24.55 -20.78
C GLU A 5 28.40 -23.85 -21.54
N LEU A 6 28.57 -22.56 -21.83
CA LEU A 6 27.60 -21.75 -22.56
C LEU A 6 27.58 -22.14 -24.05
N ALA A 7 28.75 -22.37 -24.65
CA ALA A 7 28.89 -22.90 -26.01
C ALA A 7 28.27 -24.30 -26.15
N SER A 8 28.51 -25.19 -25.18
CA SER A 8 27.95 -26.54 -25.17
C SER A 8 26.42 -26.56 -25.03
N LYS A 9 25.88 -25.65 -24.22
CA LYS A 9 24.42 -25.49 -24.05
C LYS A 9 23.76 -24.91 -25.31
N LEU A 10 24.45 -24.02 -26.03
CA LEU A 10 23.98 -23.48 -27.31
C LEU A 10 23.99 -24.54 -28.41
N GLN A 11 25.06 -25.33 -28.54
CA GLN A 11 25.14 -26.42 -29.52
C GLN A 11 24.06 -27.50 -29.30
N ARG A 12 23.74 -27.82 -28.04
CA ARG A 12 22.67 -28.78 -27.72
C ARG A 12 21.28 -28.28 -28.12
N ARG A 13 21.04 -26.97 -28.09
CA ARG A 13 19.75 -26.39 -28.54
C ARG A 13 19.63 -26.36 -30.06
N LEU A 14 20.72 -26.07 -30.76
CA LEU A 14 20.76 -26.11 -32.23
C LEU A 14 20.50 -27.53 -32.77
N GLN A 15 21.00 -28.57 -32.11
CA GLN A 15 20.71 -29.97 -32.48
C GLN A 15 19.23 -30.36 -32.31
N TRP A 16 18.45 -29.62 -31.50
CA TRP A 16 17.03 -29.90 -31.31
C TRP A 16 16.12 -29.20 -32.32
N GLU A 17 16.61 -28.17 -33.04
CA GLU A 17 15.84 -27.51 -34.12
C GLU A 17 16.05 -28.17 -35.50
N GLU A 18 16.99 -29.11 -35.65
CA GLU A 18 17.18 -29.88 -36.89
C GLU A 18 16.44 -31.23 -36.91
N ALA A 19 15.66 -31.55 -35.86
CA ALA A 19 14.99 -32.85 -35.70
C ALA A 19 13.46 -32.82 -35.88
N GLU A 20 12.90 -31.75 -36.45
CA GLU A 20 11.49 -31.68 -36.89
C GLU A 20 11.39 -31.37 -38.39
N ASP A 21 12.14 -32.12 -39.21
CA ASP A 21 11.83 -32.31 -40.63
C ASP A 21 12.18 -33.77 -41.00
N GLY A 22 11.16 -34.62 -41.10
CA GLY A 22 11.41 -36.06 -41.27
C GLY A 22 10.19 -36.98 -41.31
N GLY A 23 9.33 -36.83 -42.31
CA GLY A 23 8.75 -37.98 -43.03
C GLY A 23 7.54 -38.70 -42.44
N VAL A 24 6.33 -38.28 -42.85
CA VAL A 24 5.15 -39.16 -42.88
C VAL A 24 5.14 -39.92 -44.22
N GLN A 25 5.22 -41.26 -44.19
CA GLN A 25 5.07 -42.12 -45.37
C GLN A 25 3.60 -42.22 -45.83
N PRO A 26 3.32 -42.40 -47.14
CA PRO A 26 1.97 -42.39 -47.70
C PRO A 26 1.36 -43.79 -47.89
N ALA A 27 0.04 -43.91 -47.67
CA ALA A 27 -0.82 -44.97 -48.20
C ALA A 27 -2.29 -44.49 -48.26
N PRO A 28 -3.19 -45.08 -49.06
CA PRO A 28 -3.53 -44.63 -50.41
C PRO A 28 -4.90 -43.93 -50.54
N ARG A 29 -4.99 -43.05 -51.56
CA ARG A 29 -6.17 -42.61 -52.35
C ARG A 29 -7.57 -42.72 -51.72
N ALA A 30 -8.20 -41.57 -51.44
CA ALA A 30 -9.54 -41.24 -51.96
C ALA A 30 -9.86 -39.74 -51.79
N ALA A 31 -10.52 -39.19 -52.81
CA ALA A 31 -11.29 -37.93 -52.84
C ALA A 31 -10.51 -36.59 -52.86
N SER A 32 -10.50 -36.03 -54.06
CA SER A 32 -10.22 -34.66 -54.48
C SER A 32 -11.04 -33.59 -53.73
N VAL A 33 -10.35 -32.59 -53.19
CA VAL A 33 -10.90 -31.27 -52.78
C VAL A 33 -9.91 -30.19 -53.28
N PRO A 34 -10.37 -29.15 -54.00
CA PRO A 34 -9.48 -28.24 -54.70
C PRO A 34 -8.81 -27.22 -53.79
N GLU A 35 -7.57 -26.94 -54.17
CA GLU A 35 -6.59 -25.98 -53.69
C GLU A 35 -7.15 -24.54 -53.61
N SER A 36 -6.93 -23.88 -52.47
CA SER A 36 -7.02 -22.42 -52.35
C SER A 36 -5.96 -21.95 -51.35
N GLN A 37 -5.15 -21.00 -51.81
CA GLN A 37 -3.89 -20.48 -51.26
C GLN A 37 -3.93 -20.16 -49.75
N PRO A 38 -2.83 -20.39 -49.00
CA PRO A 38 -2.73 -19.92 -47.62
C PRO A 38 -2.42 -18.41 -47.60
N GLN A 39 -3.39 -17.62 -47.15
CA GLN A 39 -3.14 -16.23 -46.77
C GLN A 39 -2.30 -16.20 -45.47
N PRO A 40 -1.35 -15.26 -45.32
CA PRO A 40 -0.57 -15.14 -44.09
C PRO A 40 -1.51 -14.75 -42.95
N LEU A 41 -1.74 -15.67 -42.01
CA LEU A 41 -2.43 -15.39 -40.76
C LEU A 41 -1.67 -14.28 -40.03
N ALA A 42 -2.22 -13.07 -40.04
CA ALA A 42 -1.76 -11.99 -39.18
C ALA A 42 -1.92 -12.45 -37.73
N ARG A 43 -0.81 -12.87 -37.10
CA ARG A 43 -0.75 -13.05 -35.65
C ARG A 43 -1.15 -11.72 -35.01
N VAL A 44 -2.23 -11.74 -34.25
CA VAL A 44 -2.70 -10.59 -33.49
C VAL A 44 -1.53 -10.08 -32.64
N PRO A 45 -1.13 -8.81 -32.71
CA PRO A 45 -0.01 -8.32 -31.93
C PRO A 45 -0.39 -8.32 -30.46
N THR A 46 0.24 -9.16 -29.64
CA THR A 46 0.31 -8.95 -28.18
C THR A 46 1.26 -7.80 -27.85
N ALA A 47 1.18 -6.70 -28.60
CA ALA A 47 2.11 -5.56 -28.54
C ALA A 47 2.22 -4.96 -27.14
N ARG A 48 1.19 -5.15 -26.29
CA ARG A 48 1.19 -4.69 -24.91
C ARG A 48 2.14 -5.51 -24.01
N ALA A 49 2.21 -6.83 -24.20
CA ALA A 49 3.13 -7.68 -23.45
C ALA A 49 4.59 -7.44 -23.88
N ASP A 50 4.83 -7.23 -25.17
CA ASP A 50 6.16 -6.91 -25.71
C ASP A 50 6.66 -5.54 -25.26
N ALA A 51 5.77 -4.54 -25.16
CA ALA A 51 6.10 -3.21 -24.66
C ALA A 51 6.44 -3.19 -23.16
N GLU A 52 5.71 -3.93 -22.33
CA GLU A 52 6.01 -4.01 -20.89
C GLU A 52 7.31 -4.75 -20.61
N LEU A 53 7.57 -5.86 -21.31
CA LEU A 53 8.81 -6.63 -21.17
C LEU A 53 10.03 -5.83 -21.65
N SER A 54 9.94 -5.16 -22.80
CA SER A 54 11.02 -4.31 -23.31
C SER A 54 11.33 -3.13 -22.38
N ALA A 55 10.30 -2.49 -21.82
CA ALA A 55 10.48 -1.44 -20.81
C ALA A 55 11.17 -1.98 -19.54
N GLN A 56 10.82 -3.18 -19.10
CA GLN A 56 11.41 -3.81 -17.92
C GLN A 56 12.87 -4.25 -18.14
N LEU A 57 13.20 -4.70 -19.36
CA LEU A 57 14.57 -5.05 -19.76
C LEU A 57 15.45 -3.81 -19.91
N ASN A 58 14.98 -2.78 -20.60
CA ASN A 58 15.72 -1.51 -20.74
C ASN A 58 16.03 -0.92 -19.36
N ARG A 59 15.05 -0.90 -18.46
CA ARG A 59 15.27 -0.43 -17.09
C ARG A 59 16.29 -1.27 -16.32
N ARG A 60 16.38 -2.58 -16.56
CA ARG A 60 17.42 -3.42 -15.96
C ARG A 60 18.81 -3.10 -16.52
N LEU A 61 18.91 -2.88 -17.83
CA LEU A 61 20.16 -2.50 -18.48
C LEU A 61 20.64 -1.13 -17.99
N ASP A 62 19.75 -0.14 -17.90
CA ASP A 62 20.08 1.18 -17.37
C ASP A 62 20.62 1.13 -15.94
N ILE A 63 20.11 0.21 -15.10
CA ILE A 63 20.63 0.00 -13.74
C ILE A 63 22.03 -0.62 -13.78
N ASN A 64 22.26 -1.59 -14.67
CA ASN A 64 23.52 -2.30 -14.77
C ASN A 64 24.65 -1.44 -15.38
N GLU A 65 24.29 -0.54 -16.29
CA GLU A 65 25.18 0.45 -16.91
C GLU A 65 25.34 1.72 -16.05
N GLY A 66 24.58 1.85 -14.97
CA GLY A 66 24.63 2.98 -14.04
C GLY A 66 23.89 4.23 -14.50
N ALA A 67 23.19 4.18 -15.64
CA ALA A 67 22.34 5.25 -16.16
C ALA A 67 21.07 5.47 -15.32
N ALA A 68 20.58 4.44 -14.62
CA ALA A 68 19.46 4.53 -13.69
C ALA A 68 19.85 4.05 -12.28
N ARG A 69 19.45 4.79 -11.24
CA ARG A 69 19.61 4.32 -9.86
C ARG A 69 18.60 3.19 -9.58
N PRO A 70 18.98 2.14 -8.84
CA PRO A 70 18.02 1.21 -8.28
C PRO A 70 16.93 2.01 -7.54
N ARG A 71 15.66 1.64 -7.70
CA ARG A 71 14.61 2.26 -6.91
C ARG A 71 14.92 1.96 -5.45
N ARG A 72 15.46 2.96 -4.74
CA ARG A 72 15.55 2.92 -3.28
C ARG A 72 14.11 2.93 -2.80
N CYS A 73 13.60 1.78 -2.38
CA CYS A 73 12.48 1.77 -1.47
C CYS A 73 12.92 2.66 -0.30
N LYS A 74 12.29 3.83 -0.13
CA LYS A 74 12.53 4.65 1.06
C LYS A 74 12.13 3.75 2.22
N VAL A 75 13.11 3.33 3.02
CA VAL A 75 12.84 2.56 4.24
C VAL A 75 11.99 3.47 5.11
N PHE A 76 10.75 3.06 5.38
CA PHE A 76 9.82 3.81 6.21
C PHE A 76 10.44 3.99 7.59
N HIS A 77 10.62 5.24 8.02
CA HIS A 77 11.09 5.56 9.37
C HIS A 77 9.94 6.22 10.13
N PRO A 78 9.17 5.44 10.94
CA PRO A 78 7.95 5.92 11.59
C PRO A 78 8.14 7.22 12.37
N TYR A 79 9.31 7.37 13.01
CA TYR A 79 9.64 8.51 13.88
C TYR A 79 10.13 9.76 13.13
N SER A 80 10.30 9.70 11.81
CA SER A 80 10.85 10.79 11.01
C SER A 80 9.85 11.34 9.99
N GLU A 81 8.90 10.51 9.56
CA GLU A 81 7.89 10.92 8.56
C GLU A 81 6.74 11.73 9.18
N PHE A 82 6.46 11.53 10.46
CA PHE A 82 5.38 12.23 11.17
C PHE A 82 5.93 12.94 12.43
N PRO A 83 6.54 14.13 12.28
CA PRO A 83 7.05 14.90 13.42
C PRO A 83 5.93 15.44 14.33
N GLU A 84 4.68 15.50 13.85
CA GLU A 84 3.50 15.82 14.66
C GLU A 84 3.28 14.82 15.80
N PHE A 85 3.73 13.57 15.67
CA PHE A 85 3.55 12.56 16.69
C PHE A 85 4.72 12.49 17.66
N SER A 86 4.40 12.57 18.95
CA SER A 86 5.35 12.22 20.00
C SER A 86 5.79 10.76 19.85
N ARG A 87 7.07 10.47 20.13
CA ARG A 87 7.59 9.09 20.18
C ARG A 87 6.77 8.16 21.07
N ARG A 88 6.08 8.70 22.09
CA ARG A 88 5.15 7.93 22.94
C ARG A 88 3.91 7.51 22.17
N LEU A 89 3.27 8.45 21.48
CA LEU A 89 2.08 8.20 20.67
C LEU A 89 2.37 7.20 19.54
N ILE A 90 3.54 7.30 18.88
CA ILE A 90 3.93 6.32 17.85
C ILE A 90 4.03 4.90 18.43
N LYS A 91 4.56 4.75 19.65
CA LYS A 91 4.62 3.45 20.34
C LYS A 91 3.25 2.95 20.78
N ASP A 92 2.37 3.84 21.21
CA ASP A 92 1.01 3.50 21.61
C ASP A 92 0.22 3.03 20.38
N LEU A 93 0.33 3.76 19.25
CA LEU A 93 -0.23 3.37 17.96
C LEU A 93 0.35 2.03 17.49
N GLU A 94 1.65 1.80 17.63
CA GLU A 94 2.28 0.52 17.27
C GLU A 94 1.75 -0.63 18.13
N SER A 95 1.60 -0.41 19.44
CA SER A 95 1.05 -1.41 20.35
C SER A 95 -0.42 -1.70 20.05
N MET A 96 -1.18 -0.66 19.69
CA MET A 96 -2.57 -0.77 19.31
C MET A 96 -2.74 -1.50 17.99
N PHE A 97 -1.92 -1.18 17.01
CA PHE A 97 -1.86 -1.85 15.71
C PHE A 97 -1.64 -3.36 15.89
N ARG A 98 -0.61 -3.73 16.66
CA ARG A 98 -0.29 -5.13 16.96
C ARG A 98 -1.37 -5.85 17.77
N LEU A 99 -2.21 -5.12 18.51
CA LEU A 99 -3.29 -5.72 19.29
C LEU A 99 -4.47 -6.12 18.40
N TYR A 100 -4.75 -5.32 17.36
CA TYR A 100 -5.91 -5.52 16.49
C TYR A 100 -5.61 -6.28 15.21
N ASP A 101 -4.35 -6.25 14.73
CA ASP A 101 -3.84 -7.13 13.68
C ASP A 101 -3.86 -8.58 14.19
N SER A 102 -5.00 -9.24 13.97
CA SER A 102 -5.25 -10.60 14.40
C SER A 102 -4.58 -11.59 13.44
N GLY A 103 -4.48 -11.21 12.16
CA GLY A 103 -3.79 -11.95 11.12
C GLY A 103 -2.27 -11.99 11.27
N ARG A 104 -1.69 -11.04 12.01
CA ARG A 104 -0.25 -10.73 12.05
C ARG A 104 0.35 -10.60 10.65
N ASP A 105 -0.44 -10.08 9.73
CA ASP A 105 -0.01 -9.87 8.35
C ASP A 105 0.67 -8.49 8.18
N GLY A 106 0.64 -7.66 9.24
CA GLY A 106 1.23 -6.33 9.23
C GLY A 106 0.29 -5.28 8.60
N PHE A 107 -0.98 -5.62 8.44
CA PHE A 107 -2.03 -4.75 7.93
C PHE A 107 -3.26 -4.82 8.84
N ILE A 108 -4.11 -3.79 8.79
CA ILE A 108 -5.43 -3.81 9.44
C ILE A 108 -6.49 -3.84 8.34
N ASP A 109 -7.27 -4.92 8.31
CA ASP A 109 -8.40 -5.03 7.40
C ASP A 109 -9.64 -4.27 7.91
N LEU A 110 -10.71 -4.24 7.11
CA LEU A 110 -11.94 -3.52 7.45
C LEU A 110 -12.62 -4.10 8.72
N MET A 111 -12.51 -5.40 8.98
CA MET A 111 -13.11 -6.06 10.13
C MET A 111 -12.32 -5.79 11.41
N GLU A 112 -11.00 -5.80 11.33
CA GLU A 112 -10.08 -5.43 12.40
C GLU A 112 -10.21 -3.95 12.74
N LEU A 113 -10.33 -3.08 11.73
CA LEU A 113 -10.62 -1.66 11.93
C LEU A 113 -11.97 -1.44 12.63
N LYS A 114 -12.99 -2.21 12.25
CA LYS A 114 -14.30 -2.18 12.91
C LYS A 114 -14.18 -2.54 14.39
N LEU A 115 -13.50 -3.64 14.69
CA LEU A 115 -13.28 -4.09 16.06
C LEU A 115 -12.49 -3.05 16.87
N MET A 116 -11.45 -2.46 16.28
CA MET A 116 -10.67 -1.39 16.89
C MET A 116 -11.56 -0.20 17.28
N MET A 117 -12.42 0.27 16.36
CA MET A 117 -13.34 1.39 16.61
C MET A 117 -14.38 1.07 17.69
N GLU A 118 -14.87 -0.17 17.75
CA GLU A 118 -15.78 -0.62 18.81
C GLU A 118 -15.08 -0.64 20.18
N LYS A 119 -13.82 -1.08 20.26
CA LYS A 119 -13.04 -1.10 21.51
C LYS A 119 -12.63 0.28 21.99
N LEU A 120 -12.43 1.22 21.07
CA LEU A 120 -12.18 2.63 21.39
C LEU A 120 -13.46 3.39 21.79
N GLY A 121 -14.63 2.76 21.72
CA GLY A 121 -15.91 3.36 22.12
C GLY A 121 -16.52 4.30 21.08
N ALA A 122 -16.00 4.31 19.84
CA ALA A 122 -16.44 5.16 18.75
C ALA A 122 -16.87 4.32 17.52
N PRO A 123 -17.89 3.45 17.64
CA PRO A 123 -18.30 2.57 16.55
C PRO A 123 -18.74 3.38 15.32
N GLN A 124 -18.23 3.01 14.16
CA GLN A 124 -18.56 3.63 12.89
C GLN A 124 -19.40 2.69 12.01
N THR A 125 -20.16 3.26 11.07
CA THR A 125 -20.88 2.47 10.08
C THR A 125 -19.90 1.81 9.10
N HIS A 126 -20.28 0.70 8.49
CA HIS A 126 -19.45 0.03 7.47
C HIS A 126 -19.09 0.97 6.31
N LEU A 127 -20.01 1.86 5.91
CA LEU A 127 -19.73 2.85 4.88
C LEU A 127 -18.73 3.92 5.36
N GLY A 128 -18.85 4.35 6.62
CA GLY A 128 -17.90 5.26 7.26
C GLY A 128 -16.48 4.67 7.32
N LEU A 129 -16.36 3.42 7.78
CA LEU A 129 -15.09 2.70 7.82
C LEU A 129 -14.45 2.58 6.42
N LYS A 130 -15.27 2.27 5.41
CA LYS A 130 -14.79 2.18 4.02
C LYS A 130 -14.35 3.54 3.47
N SER A 131 -15.02 4.64 3.85
CA SER A 131 -14.58 6.00 3.50
C SER A 131 -13.25 6.33 4.17
N MET A 132 -13.15 6.03 5.47
CA MET A 132 -11.93 6.25 6.26
C MET A 132 -10.73 5.52 5.66
N ILE A 133 -10.87 4.25 5.31
CA ILE A 133 -9.81 3.49 4.63
C ILE A 133 -9.45 4.17 3.31
N LYS A 134 -10.45 4.44 2.46
CA LYS A 134 -10.23 5.03 1.14
C LYS A 134 -9.55 6.41 1.18
N GLU A 135 -9.70 7.16 2.27
CA GLU A 135 -9.08 8.48 2.43
C GLU A 135 -7.57 8.40 2.70
N VAL A 136 -7.09 7.30 3.28
CA VAL A 136 -5.68 7.14 3.70
C VAL A 136 -4.93 6.02 2.99
N ASP A 137 -5.65 5.12 2.33
CA ASP A 137 -5.14 4.01 1.53
C ASP A 137 -4.45 4.57 0.28
N GLU A 138 -3.11 4.67 0.34
CA GLU A 138 -2.27 5.25 -0.73
C GLU A 138 -1.93 4.21 -1.81
N ASP A 139 -1.87 2.94 -1.44
CA ASP A 139 -1.50 1.84 -2.33
C ASP A 139 -2.70 1.07 -2.91
N PHE A 140 -3.91 1.41 -2.47
CA PHE A 140 -5.19 0.85 -2.91
C PHE A 140 -5.30 -0.66 -2.68
N ASP A 141 -4.69 -1.17 -1.62
CA ASP A 141 -4.77 -2.57 -1.25
C ASP A 141 -6.05 -2.92 -0.44
N GLY A 142 -6.79 -1.89 -0.01
CA GLY A 142 -8.03 -2.02 0.75
C GLY A 142 -7.84 -2.43 2.21
N LYS A 143 -6.60 -2.41 2.69
CA LYS A 143 -6.17 -2.59 4.08
C LYS A 143 -5.42 -1.34 4.53
N LEU A 144 -5.00 -1.31 5.79
CA LEU A 144 -4.23 -0.22 6.35
C LEU A 144 -2.87 -0.71 6.83
N SER A 145 -1.81 -0.24 6.20
CA SER A 145 -0.46 -0.40 6.71
C SER A 145 -0.23 0.49 7.95
N PHE A 146 0.81 0.20 8.73
CA PHE A 146 1.13 1.01 9.92
C PHE A 146 1.39 2.51 9.60
N ARG A 147 1.87 2.81 8.39
CA ARG A 147 2.05 4.19 7.92
C ARG A 147 0.71 4.89 7.71
N GLU A 148 -0.25 4.19 7.12
CA GLU A 148 -1.59 4.73 6.82
C GLU A 148 -2.44 4.82 8.08
N VAL A 149 -2.26 3.92 9.05
CA VAL A 149 -2.88 4.06 10.38
C VAL A 149 -2.38 5.30 11.12
N GLN A 150 -1.11 5.65 10.99
CA GLN A 150 -0.59 6.92 11.51
C GLN A 150 -1.25 8.11 10.81
N ALA A 151 -1.33 8.09 9.48
CA ALA A 151 -2.02 9.14 8.71
C ALA A 151 -3.50 9.24 9.10
N LEU A 152 -4.18 8.10 9.32
CA LEU A 152 -5.55 8.02 9.79
C LEU A 152 -5.70 8.63 11.19
N SER A 153 -4.73 8.42 12.07
CA SER A 153 -4.72 9.04 13.40
C SER A 153 -4.50 10.55 13.35
N SER A 154 -3.77 11.07 12.35
CA SER A 154 -3.63 12.52 12.10
C SER A 154 -4.90 13.10 11.49
N ALA A 155 -5.50 12.38 10.54
CA ALA A 155 -6.67 12.83 9.79
C ALA A 155 -7.98 12.69 10.60
N SER A 156 -8.07 11.67 11.45
CA SER A 156 -9.22 11.48 12.32
C SER A 156 -9.23 12.56 13.39
N LYS A 157 -10.43 13.09 13.61
CA LYS A 157 -10.83 14.11 14.59
C LYS A 157 -10.45 13.82 16.05
N PHE A 158 -9.66 12.78 16.31
CA PHE A 158 -9.12 12.40 17.62
C PHE A 158 -8.30 13.53 18.25
N GLU A 159 -7.50 14.24 17.45
CA GLU A 159 -6.77 15.42 17.93
C GLU A 159 -7.68 16.63 18.16
N ALA A 160 -8.71 16.79 17.32
CA ALA A 160 -9.69 17.87 17.47
C ALA A 160 -10.57 17.72 18.72
N GLU A 161 -10.95 16.47 19.06
CA GLU A 161 -11.78 16.15 20.22
C GLU A 161 -10.98 16.24 21.53
N LEU A 162 -9.72 15.74 21.56
CA LEU A 162 -8.81 15.92 22.70
C LEU A 162 -8.47 17.40 22.96
N LYS A 163 -8.32 18.20 21.89
CA LYS A 163 -8.04 19.64 22.00
C LYS A 163 -9.28 20.41 22.46
N ALA A 164 -10.46 20.03 22.01
CA ALA A 164 -11.73 20.61 22.47
C ALA A 164 -11.97 20.36 23.97
N GLU A 165 -11.70 19.16 24.47
CA GLU A 165 -11.87 18.85 25.90
C GLU A 165 -10.86 19.60 26.79
N GLN A 166 -9.60 19.72 26.36
CA GLN A 166 -8.62 20.53 27.09
C GLN A 166 -8.99 22.02 27.15
N ASP A 167 -9.52 22.57 26.06
CA ASP A 167 -9.97 23.97 26.02
C ASP A 167 -11.22 24.20 26.87
N GLU A 168 -12.13 23.23 26.95
CA GLU A 168 -13.30 23.31 27.83
C GLU A 168 -12.89 23.29 29.32
N ARG A 169 -11.96 22.41 29.71
CA ARG A 169 -11.41 22.36 31.06
C ARG A 169 -10.77 23.69 31.48
N LYS A 170 -9.97 24.30 30.60
CA LYS A 170 -9.36 25.62 30.85
C LYS A 170 -10.41 26.72 31.01
N ARG A 171 -11.45 26.73 30.16
CA ARG A 171 -12.56 27.70 30.26
C ARG A 171 -13.34 27.56 31.57
N VAL A 172 -13.58 26.34 32.02
CA VAL A 172 -14.27 26.08 33.30
C VAL A 172 -13.42 26.58 34.47
N GLU A 173 -12.12 26.32 34.44
CA GLU A 173 -11.19 26.74 35.49
C GLU A 173 -11.04 28.27 35.55
N GLU A 174 -10.98 28.93 34.40
CA GLU A 174 -10.91 30.38 34.32
C GLU A 174 -12.21 31.06 34.80
N LYS A 175 -13.38 30.53 34.41
CA LYS A 175 -14.68 30.98 34.94
C LYS A 175 -14.76 30.82 36.46
N ARG A 176 -14.27 29.70 36.99
CA ARG A 176 -14.21 29.46 38.44
C ARG A 176 -13.30 30.49 39.12
N ARG A 177 -12.14 30.79 38.54
CA ARG A 177 -11.21 31.81 39.06
C ARG A 177 -11.83 33.20 39.05
N LEU A 178 -12.47 33.59 37.96
CA LEU A 178 -13.19 34.88 37.82
C LEU A 178 -14.31 35.00 38.85
N ARG A 179 -15.12 33.95 39.03
CA ARG A 179 -16.19 33.93 40.02
C ARG A 179 -15.64 34.06 41.45
N GLN A 180 -14.51 33.43 41.74
CA GLN A 180 -13.87 33.51 43.06
C GLN A 180 -13.27 34.90 43.30
N ALA A 181 -12.66 35.52 42.28
CA ALA A 181 -12.12 36.87 42.35
C ALA A 181 -13.25 37.91 42.54
N ALA A 182 -14.32 37.82 41.75
CA ALA A 182 -15.48 38.69 41.86
C ALA A 182 -16.16 38.57 43.23
N PHE A 183 -16.28 37.36 43.77
CA PHE A 183 -16.80 37.16 45.12
C PHE A 183 -15.89 37.78 46.20
N ARG A 184 -14.57 37.68 46.02
CA ARG A 184 -13.58 38.25 46.94
C ARG A 184 -13.60 39.79 46.91
N GLU A 185 -13.80 40.37 45.72
CA GLU A 185 -13.95 41.82 45.51
C GLU A 185 -15.26 42.34 46.11
N LEU A 186 -16.39 41.67 45.84
CA LEU A 186 -17.68 42.04 46.42
C LEU A 186 -17.65 41.96 47.95
N LYS A 187 -16.99 40.94 48.50
CA LYS A 187 -16.79 40.80 49.96
C LYS A 187 -15.92 41.93 50.52
N ALA A 188 -14.89 42.39 49.80
CA ALA A 188 -14.06 43.51 50.22
C ALA A 188 -14.83 44.84 50.18
N ALA A 189 -15.67 45.04 49.16
CA ALA A 189 -16.50 46.23 49.01
C ALA A 189 -17.63 46.33 50.05
N PHE A 190 -18.15 45.19 50.52
CA PHE A 190 -19.21 45.13 51.54
C PHE A 190 -18.66 45.05 52.98
N SER A 191 -17.34 45.10 53.16
CA SER A 191 -16.65 44.99 54.45
C SER A 191 -16.11 46.34 54.97
N THR A 192 -16.37 47.44 54.26
CA THR A 192 -16.09 48.83 54.68
C THR A 192 -17.38 49.54 55.03
#